data_AF-A0A7X8K963-F1
#
_entry.id   AF-A0A7X8K963-F1
#
_cell.length_a   1.000
_cell.length_b   1.000
_cell.length_c   1.000
_cell.angle_alpha   90.00
_cell.angle_beta   90.00
_cell.angle_gamma   90.00
#
_symmetry.space_group_name_H-M   'P 1'
#
loop_
_entity.id
_entity.type
_entity.pdbx_description
1 polymer ?
#
loop_
_entity_poly.entity_id
_entity_poly.type
_entity_poly.pdbx_seq_one_letter_code
_entity_poly.pdbx_strand_id
1 'polypeptide(L)' 'MEATQHSKTIDEIPKVDIVITMGCTVQCSIIPSEYTEDWRLEDPTGKSDEEFIQVIRTIENKIKAKFS' A
#
# COMPACT_ATOMS: atom_id res chain seq x y z
N MET A 1 6.06 -14.06 7.20
CA MET A 1 6.44 -12.65 7.40
C MET A 1 7.93 -12.55 7.17
N GLU A 2 8.38 -11.63 6.32
CA GLU A 2 9.81 -11.39 6.08
C GLU A 2 10.51 -10.97 7.38
N ALA A 3 11.75 -11.43 7.57
CA ALA A 3 12.47 -11.29 8.85
C ALA A 3 12.68 -9.83 9.31
N THR A 4 12.52 -8.86 8.41
CA THR A 4 12.79 -7.43 8.63
C THR A 4 11.53 -6.55 8.53
N GLN A 5 10.40 -7.10 8.08
CA GLN A 5 9.17 -6.34 7.88
C GLN A 5 8.25 -6.43 9.10
N HIS A 6 7.72 -5.28 9.53
CA HIS A 6 6.73 -5.18 10.60
C HIS A 6 5.76 -4.03 10.31
N SER A 7 4.57 -4.09 10.90
CA SER A 7 3.58 -3.01 10.83
C SER A 7 4.05 -1.81 11.66
N LYS A 8 3.81 -0.61 11.15
CA LYS A 8 4.09 0.66 11.82
C LYS A 8 2.80 1.46 11.96
N THR A 9 2.67 2.23 13.03
CA THR A 9 1.60 3.21 13.15
C THR A 9 1.89 4.43 12.28
N ILE A 10 0.86 5.25 12.02
CA ILE A 10 1.03 6.48 11.22
C ILE A 10 2.05 7.43 11.86
N ASP A 11 2.11 7.49 13.18
CA ASP A 11 3.03 8.35 13.94
C ASP A 11 4.50 7.93 13.81
N GLU A 12 4.76 6.68 13.40
CA GLU A 12 6.11 6.15 13.15
C GLU A 12 6.60 6.41 11.71
N ILE A 13 5.73 6.95 10.85
CA ILE A 13 6.07 7.26 9.46
C ILE A 13 6.79 8.62 9.43
N PRO A 14 8.03 8.71 8.90
CA PRO A 14 8.72 9.98 8.75
C PRO A 14 8.01 10.87 7.71
N LYS A 15 8.49 12.10 7.53
CA LYS A 15 8.00 12.94 6.44
C LYS A 15 8.21 12.23 5.10
N VAL A 16 7.17 12.15 4.29
CA VAL A 16 7.17 11.53 2.97
C VAL A 16 6.67 12.50 1.91
N ASP A 17 7.23 12.40 0.71
CA ASP A 17 6.81 13.22 -0.43
C ASP A 17 5.57 12.61 -1.10
N ILE A 18 5.48 11.28 -1.10
CA ILE A 18 4.46 10.50 -1.80
C ILE A 18 3.76 9.54 -0.84
N VAL A 19 2.44 9.57 -0.83
CA VAL A 19 1.57 8.61 -0.12
C VAL A 19 0.75 7.84 -1.14
N ILE A 20 0.90 6.52 -1.16
CA ILE A 20 0.06 5.62 -1.94
C ILE A 20 -0.83 4.85 -0.99
N THR A 21 -2.14 5.03 -1.09
CA THR A 21 -3.12 4.21 -0.38
C THR A 21 -3.57 3.07 -1.29
N MET A 22 -3.74 1.87 -0.72
CA MET A 22 -4.04 0.65 -1.48
C MET A 22 -5.52 0.24 -1.36
N GLY A 23 -6.40 1.18 -0.99
CA GLY A 23 -7.80 0.92 -0.66
C GLY A 23 -8.02 0.95 0.86
N CYS A 24 -9.16 1.51 1.28
CA CYS A 24 -9.56 1.52 2.68
C CYS A 24 -11.09 1.44 2.80
N THR A 25 -11.58 0.64 3.74
CA THR A 25 -13.00 0.64 4.15
C THR A 25 -13.29 1.67 5.25
N VAL A 26 -12.24 2.29 5.80
CA VAL A 26 -12.30 3.29 6.87
C VAL A 26 -11.61 4.59 6.44
N GLN A 27 -12.01 5.70 7.03
CA GLN A 27 -11.43 7.00 6.71
C GLN A 27 -9.98 7.06 7.24
N CYS A 28 -8.97 7.03 6.35
CA CYS A 28 -7.58 7.16 6.77
C CYS A 28 -7.30 8.56 7.33
N SER A 29 -6.50 8.64 8.38
CA SER A 29 -5.89 9.90 8.82
C SER A 29 -5.04 10.50 7.68
N ILE A 30 -5.12 11.81 7.50
CA ILE A 30 -4.38 12.51 6.46
C ILE A 30 -2.89 12.50 6.82
N ILE A 31 -2.07 11.87 5.98
CA ILE A 31 -0.61 11.93 6.07
C ILE A 31 -0.13 13.11 5.23
N PRO A 32 0.57 14.10 5.82
CA PRO A 32 1.12 15.22 5.06
C PRO A 32 2.09 14.73 3.99
N SER A 33 1.77 15.01 2.73
CA SER A 33 2.59 14.64 1.58
C SER A 33 2.34 15.59 0.41
N GLU A 34 3.27 15.64 -0.54
CA GLU A 34 3.15 16.47 -1.73
C GLU A 34 2.24 15.82 -2.78
N TYR A 35 2.19 14.49 -2.78
CA TYR A 35 1.34 13.70 -3.66
C TYR A 35 0.66 12.56 -2.91
N THR A 36 -0.64 12.42 -3.11
CA THR A 36 -1.41 11.29 -2.59
C THR A 36 -2.22 10.65 -3.72
N GLU A 37 -2.18 9.33 -3.81
CA GLU A 37 -2.97 8.55 -4.77
C GLU A 37 -3.57 7.31 -4.10
N ASP A 38 -4.78 6.95 -4.53
CA ASP A 38 -5.49 5.75 -4.10
C ASP A 38 -5.55 4.72 -5.23
N TRP A 39 -4.98 3.54 -4.99
CA TRP A 39 -4.96 2.44 -5.95
C TRP A 39 -6.16 1.50 -5.85
N ARG A 40 -7.01 1.65 -4.81
CA ARG A 40 -8.27 0.88 -4.63
C ARG A 40 -8.12 -0.61 -4.90
N LEU A 41 -7.10 -1.24 -4.32
CA LEU A 41 -6.89 -2.67 -4.48
C LEU A 41 -7.90 -3.43 -3.61
N GLU A 42 -8.27 -4.63 -4.05
CA GLU A 42 -9.07 -5.54 -3.22
C GLU A 42 -8.22 -6.11 -2.10
N ASP A 43 -8.76 -6.15 -0.88
CA ASP A 43 -8.11 -6.78 0.27
C ASP A 43 -8.11 -8.31 0.08
N PRO A 44 -6.93 -8.95 -0.04
CA PRO A 44 -6.83 -10.39 -0.20
C PRO A 44 -7.03 -11.16 1.12
N THR A 45 -7.22 -10.48 2.25
CA THR A 45 -7.39 -11.12 3.57
C THR A 45 -8.50 -12.18 3.55
N GLY A 46 -8.15 -13.40 3.97
CA GLY A 46 -9.08 -14.54 3.99
C GLY A 46 -9.34 -15.21 2.65
N LYS A 47 -8.72 -14.72 1.55
CA LYS A 47 -8.76 -15.36 0.23
C LYS A 47 -7.62 -16.37 0.06
N SER A 48 -7.55 -16.99 -1.13
CA SER A 48 -6.50 -17.95 -1.50
C SER A 48 -5.17 -17.29 -1.82
N ASP A 49 -4.08 -18.07 -1.78
CA ASP A 49 -2.73 -17.60 -2.13
C ASP A 49 -2.63 -17.02 -3.54
N GLU A 50 -3.43 -17.53 -4.49
CA GLU A 50 -3.48 -16.97 -5.85
C GLU A 50 -3.95 -15.51 -5.83
N GLU A 51 -4.97 -15.17 -5.04
CA GLU A 51 -5.46 -13.80 -4.91
C GLU A 51 -4.39 -12.88 -4.31
N PHE A 52 -3.63 -13.35 -3.31
CA PHE A 52 -2.47 -12.62 -2.78
C PHE A 52 -1.42 -12.36 -3.87
N ILE A 53 -1.06 -13.38 -4.66
CA ILE A 53 -0.08 -13.26 -5.74
C ILE A 53 -0.54 -12.25 -6.80
N GLN A 54 -1.83 -12.24 -7.16
CA GLN A 54 -2.39 -11.27 -8.11
C GLN A 54 -2.29 -9.83 -7.59
N VAL A 55 -2.59 -9.59 -6.31
CA VAL A 55 -2.45 -8.26 -5.69
C VAL A 55 -0.98 -7.82 -5.68
N ILE A 56 -0.05 -8.71 -5.30
CA ILE A 56 1.39 -8.43 -5.30
C ILE A 56 1.89 -8.02 -6.69
N ARG A 57 1.51 -8.79 -7.74
CA ARG A 57 1.87 -8.48 -9.14
C ARG A 57 1.30 -7.14 -9.59
N THR A 58 0.08 -6.82 -9.17
CA THR A 58 -0.58 -5.54 -9.49
C THR A 58 0.19 -4.37 -8.88
N ILE A 59 0.60 -4.48 -7.62
CA ILE A 59 1.44 -3.48 -6.93
C ILE A 59 2.78 -3.32 -7.66
N GLU A 60 3.46 -4.42 -7.96
CA GLU A 60 4.75 -4.41 -8.67
C GLU A 60 4.65 -3.69 -10.03
N ASN A 61 3.64 -4.02 -10.83
CA ASN A 61 3.44 -3.43 -12.14
C ASN A 61 3.14 -1.93 -12.07
N LYS A 62 2.33 -1.49 -11.09
CA LYS A 62 2.03 -0.06 -10.87
C LYS A 62 3.27 0.72 -10.48
N ILE A 63 4.11 0.16 -9.59
CA ILE A 63 5.38 0.77 -9.20
C ILE A 63 6.28 0.91 -10.42
N LYS A 64 6.49 -0.17 -11.19
CA LYS A 64 7.33 -0.15 -12.40
C LYS A 64 6.81 0.83 -13.46
N ALA A 65 5.50 0.97 -13.64
CA ALA A 65 4.94 1.90 -14.62
C ALA A 65 5.08 3.38 -14.21
N LYS A 66 5.11 3.68 -12.91
CA LYS A 66 5.11 5.08 -12.40
C LYS A 66 6.49 5.59 -11.98
N PHE A 67 7.37 4.72 -11.53
CA PHE A 67 8.64 5.10 -10.87
C PHE A 67 9.87 4.46 -11.51
N SER A 68 9.75 3.87 -12.71
CA SER A 68 10.88 3.34 -13.47
C SER A 68 11.56 4.40 -14.34
#